data_AF-A0A653UG26-F1
#
_entry.id   AF-A0A653UG26-F1
#
_cell.length_a   1.000
_cell.length_b   1.000
_cell.length_c   1.000
_cell.angle_alpha   90.00
_cell.angle_beta   90.00
_cell.angle_gamma   90.00
#
_symmetry.space_group_name_H-M   'P 1'
#
loop_
_entity.id
_entity.type
_entity.pdbx_description
1 polymer ?
#
loop_
_entity_poly.entity_id
_entity_poly.type
_entity_poly.pdbx_seq_one_letter_code
_entity_poly.pdbx_strand_id
1 'polypeptide(L)'
;MPTDAQLLIGKVLQIKDKISAKRHCIPSELQTEWDALDKKTACFESTAIFKSAVKGQHTSKQLAYSGSVKELSGLVNRLNALNEEVTIAQVRH
;
A
#
# COMPACT_ATOMS: atom_id res chain seq x y z
N MET A 1 -19.21 4.22 9.77
CA MET A 1 -18.19 5.09 9.16
C MET A 1 -16.92 4.27 9.00
N PRO A 2 -16.30 4.19 7.81
CA PRO A 2 -14.98 3.58 7.69
C PRO A 2 -14.00 4.36 8.58
N THR A 3 -13.26 3.66 9.42
CA THR A 3 -12.28 4.27 10.32
C THR A 3 -11.14 4.86 9.50
N ASP A 4 -10.56 6.01 9.88
CA ASP A 4 -9.45 6.66 9.16
C ASP A 4 -8.30 5.69 8.82
N ALA A 5 -8.03 4.71 9.69
CA ALA A 5 -7.08 3.64 9.44
C ALA A 5 -7.43 2.80 8.20
N GLN A 6 -8.70 2.41 8.02
CA GLN A 6 -9.14 1.64 6.84
C GLN A 6 -8.98 2.45 5.56
N LEU A 7 -9.27 3.76 5.61
CA LEU A 7 -9.11 4.65 4.46
C LEU A 7 -7.63 4.78 4.07
N LEU A 8 -6.74 4.93 5.05
CA LEU A 8 -5.29 5.00 4.82
C LEU A 8 -4.72 3.68 4.29
N ILE A 9 -5.16 2.53 4.84
CA ILE A 9 -4.78 1.21 4.33
C ILE A 9 -5.21 1.04 2.88
N GLY A 10 -6.43 1.46 2.53
CA GLY A 10 -6.88 1.48 1.15
C GLY A 10 -5.99 2.32 0.23
N LYS A 11 -5.55 3.50 0.69
CA LYS A 11 -4.61 4.35 -0.07
C LYS A 11 -3.24 3.70 -0.24
N VAL A 12 -2.69 3.07 0.80
CA VAL A 12 -1.44 2.30 0.74
C VAL A 12 -1.51 1.26 -0.38
N LEU A 13 -2.58 0.45 -0.38
CA LEU A 13 -2.77 -0.59 -1.38
C LEU A 13 -2.91 -0.03 -2.81
N GLN A 14 -3.65 1.07 -2.99
CA GLN A 14 -3.77 1.72 -4.30
C GLN A 14 -2.44 2.25 -4.83
N ILE A 15 -1.64 2.92 -4.00
CA ILE A 15 -0.35 3.47 -4.44
C ILE A 15 0.62 2.33 -4.73
N LYS A 16 0.62 1.29 -3.90
CA LYS A 16 1.41 0.08 -4.11
C LYS A 16 1.09 -0.58 -5.45
N ASP A 17 -0.19 -0.78 -5.75
CA ASP A 17 -0.63 -1.37 -7.02
C ASP A 17 -0.13 -0.56 -8.23
N LYS A 18 -0.21 0.78 -8.16
CA LYS A 18 0.33 1.68 -9.20
C LYS A 18 1.84 1.54 -9.40
N ILE A 19 2.62 1.46 -8.32
CA ILE A 19 4.08 1.29 -8.41
C ILE A 19 4.41 -0.11 -8.94
N SER A 20 3.69 -1.14 -8.47
CA SER A 20 3.87 -2.53 -8.91
C SER A 20 3.55 -2.71 -10.40
N ALA A 21 2.50 -2.05 -10.92
CA ALA A 21 2.21 -2.01 -12.35
C ALA A 21 3.36 -1.41 -13.17
N LYS A 22 4.12 -0.49 -12.58
CA LYS A 22 5.33 0.13 -13.15
C LYS A 22 6.63 -0.53 -12.70
N ARG A 23 6.60 -1.72 -12.07
CA ARG A 23 7.79 -2.35 -11.47
C ARG A 23 8.95 -2.55 -12.43
N HIS A 24 8.65 -2.75 -13.71
CA HIS A 24 9.63 -2.87 -14.79
C HIS A 24 10.33 -1.54 -15.15
N CYS A 25 9.76 -0.41 -14.74
CA CYS A 25 10.30 0.95 -14.92
C CYS A 25 10.88 1.54 -13.63
N ILE A 26 10.92 0.79 -12.52
CA ILE A 26 11.50 1.28 -11.26
C ILE A 26 13.03 1.24 -11.40
N PRO A 27 13.72 2.40 -11.26
CA PRO A 27 15.18 2.44 -11.24
C PRO A 27 15.75 1.55 -10.13
N SER A 28 16.91 0.93 -10.37
CA SER A 28 17.58 0.07 -9.37
C SER A 28 17.83 0.79 -8.05
N GLU A 29 18.03 2.10 -8.08
CA GLU A 29 18.19 2.99 -6.92
C GLU A 29 16.94 3.00 -6.01
N LEU A 30 15.75 3.04 -6.63
CA LEU A 30 14.45 3.06 -5.93
C LEU A 30 13.91 1.66 -5.64
N GLN A 31 14.48 0.62 -6.26
CA GLN A 31 14.04 -0.76 -6.09
C GLN A 31 14.29 -1.28 -4.66
N THR A 32 15.37 -0.84 -4.01
CA THR A 32 15.67 -1.20 -2.60
C THR A 32 14.65 -0.59 -1.64
N GLU A 33 14.27 0.68 -1.85
CA GLU A 33 13.25 1.35 -1.05
C GLU A 33 11.86 0.76 -1.30
N TRP A 34 11.55 0.45 -2.56
CA TRP A 34 10.34 -0.27 -2.94
C TRP A 34 10.22 -1.61 -2.21
N ASP A 35 11.25 -2.46 -2.22
CA ASP A 35 11.23 -3.77 -1.55
C ASP A 35 11.04 -3.64 -0.03
N ALA A 36 11.67 -2.64 0.59
CA ALA A 36 11.51 -2.36 2.02
C ALA A 36 10.08 -1.91 2.37
N LEU A 37 9.47 -1.06 1.53
CA LEU A 37 8.08 -0.61 1.71
C LEU A 37 7.09 -1.72 1.36
N ASP A 38 7.38 -2.55 0.36
CA ASP A 38 6.61 -3.72 -0.04
C ASP A 38 6.49 -4.71 1.13
N LYS A 39 7.62 -5.07 1.75
CA LYS A 39 7.66 -5.94 2.95
C LYS A 39 6.89 -5.36 4.13
N LYS A 40 7.01 -4.05 4.39
CA LYS A 40 6.27 -3.38 5.48
C LYS A 40 4.77 -3.36 5.22
N THR A 41 4.36 -3.26 3.96
CA THR A 41 2.96 -3.16 3.56
C THR A 41 2.32 -4.50 3.21
N ALA A 42 3.11 -5.59 3.12
CA ALA A 42 2.63 -6.95 2.91
C ALA A 42 1.61 -7.39 3.98
N CYS A 43 1.71 -6.85 5.21
CA CYS A 43 0.72 -7.07 6.27
C CYS A 43 -0.69 -6.57 5.88
N PHE A 44 -0.78 -5.52 5.04
CA PHE A 44 -2.04 -4.99 4.52
C PHE A 44 -2.56 -5.77 3.30
N GLU A 45 -1.67 -6.41 2.53
CA GLU A 45 -1.98 -7.19 1.32
C GLU A 45 -2.60 -8.56 1.60
N SER A 46 -3.34 -8.70 2.69
CA SER A 46 -4.04 -9.93 3.00
C SER A 46 -5.11 -10.21 1.94
N THR A 47 -4.71 -10.95 0.92
CA THR A 47 -5.51 -11.86 0.08
C THR A 47 -6.36 -12.82 0.93
N ALA A 48 -6.12 -12.90 2.24
CA ALA A 48 -6.98 -13.54 3.23
C ALA A 48 -8.27 -12.75 3.57
N ILE A 49 -8.34 -11.43 3.36
CA ILE A 49 -9.50 -10.59 3.72
C ILE A 49 -10.67 -10.80 2.75
N PHE A 50 -10.38 -11.12 1.48
CA PHE A 50 -11.41 -11.29 0.45
C PHE A 50 -11.88 -12.74 0.27
N LYS A 51 -11.04 -13.75 0.56
CA LYS A 51 -11.44 -15.16 0.42
C LYS A 51 -12.57 -15.58 1.38
N SER A 52 -12.74 -14.87 2.50
CA SER A 52 -13.80 -15.15 3.48
C SER A 52 -15.00 -14.19 3.37
N ALA A 53 -15.09 -13.40 2.30
CA ALA A 53 -16.25 -12.54 2.04
C ALA A 53 -17.40 -13.39 1.45
N VAL A 54 -18.05 -14.18 2.29
CA VAL A 54 -19.29 -14.88 1.92
C VAL A 54 -20.41 -13.85 1.81
N LYS A 55 -21.06 -13.79 0.65
CA LYS A 55 -22.20 -12.90 0.36
C LYS A 55 -23.29 -13.11 1.43
N GLY A 56 -23.48 -12.12 2.32
CA GLY A 56 -24.56 -12.10 3.32
C GLY A 56 -24.14 -12.08 4.79
N GLN A 57 -22.84 -12.19 5.13
CA GLN A 57 -22.38 -12.05 6.53
C GLN A 57 -21.70 -10.71 6.78
N HIS A 58 -22.12 -10.03 7.84
CA HIS A 58 -21.48 -8.81 8.36
C HIS A 58 -20.15 -9.19 9.02
N THR A 59 -19.10 -9.34 8.22
CA THR A 59 -17.75 -9.51 8.74
C THR A 59 -17.34 -8.22 9.46
N SER A 60 -17.22 -8.26 10.79
CA SER A 60 -16.53 -7.20 11.53
C SER A 60 -15.06 -7.28 11.15
N LYS A 61 -14.69 -6.49 10.13
CA LYS A 61 -13.34 -6.41 9.54
C LYS A 61 -12.39 -5.73 10.52
N GLN A 62 -11.99 -6.41 11.59
CA GLN A 62 -10.80 -5.99 12.31
C GLN A 62 -9.59 -6.39 11.47
N LEU A 63 -9.19 -5.49 10.57
CA LEU A 63 -7.80 -5.41 10.16
C LEU A 63 -6.98 -5.43 11.45
N ALA A 64 -6.21 -6.49 11.68
CA ALA A 64 -5.34 -6.66 12.83
C ALA A 64 -4.13 -5.71 12.76
N TYR A 65 -4.34 -4.49 12.26
CA TYR A 65 -3.35 -3.44 12.31
C TYR A 65 -3.43 -2.78 13.68
N SER A 66 -2.58 -3.24 14.60
CA SER A 66 -2.38 -2.65 15.92
C SER A 66 -1.48 -1.39 15.89
N GLY A 67 -1.05 -0.93 14.70
CA GLY A 67 -0.23 0.27 14.56
C GLY A 67 -1.03 1.57 14.62
N SER A 68 -0.34 2.69 14.74
CA SER A 68 -0.98 4.01 14.83
C SER A 68 -1.40 4.53 13.45
N VAL A 69 -2.51 5.28 13.39
CA VAL A 69 -2.93 6.07 12.20
C VAL A 69 -1.79 6.97 11.70
N LYS A 70 -0.92 7.45 12.61
CA LYS A 70 0.25 8.26 12.28
C LYS A 70 1.29 7.49 11.46
N GLU A 71 1.50 6.21 11.79
CA GLU A 71 2.41 5.34 11.04
C GLU A 71 1.85 5.02 9.65
N LEU A 72 0.55 4.76 9.54
CA LEU A 72 -0.13 4.59 8.25
C LEU A 72 0.00 5.84 7.38
N SER A 73 -0.24 7.02 7.94
CA SER A 73 -0.08 8.29 7.23
C SER A 73 1.37 8.49 6.75
N GLY A 74 2.35 8.14 7.58
CA GLY A 74 3.77 8.15 7.19
C GLY A 74 4.09 7.19 6.05
N LEU A 75 3.51 5.98 6.06
CA LEU A 75 3.66 5.00 4.98
C LEU A 75 3.04 5.48 3.67
N VAL A 76 1.83 6.05 3.71
CA VAL A 76 1.16 6.64 2.54
C VAL A 76 2.02 7.75 1.93
N ASN A 77 2.58 8.63 2.76
CA ASN A 77 3.42 9.73 2.27
C ASN A 77 4.71 9.22 1.62
N ARG A 78 5.39 8.23 2.22
CA ARG A 78 6.59 7.63 1.63
C ARG A 78 6.29 6.92 0.31
N LEU A 79 5.19 6.17 0.24
CA LEU A 79 4.76 5.52 -1.00
C LEU A 79 4.40 6.53 -2.09
N ASN A 80 3.77 7.66 -1.74
CA ASN A 80 3.49 8.72 -2.69
C ASN A 80 4.77 9.36 -3.21
N ALA A 81 5.72 9.70 -2.35
CA ALA A 81 7.03 10.23 -2.74
C ALA A 81 7.75 9.27 -3.70
N LEU A 82 7.79 7.97 -3.36
CA LEU A 82 8.38 6.95 -4.23
C LEU A 82 7.67 6.87 -5.59
N ASN A 83 6.33 6.91 -5.60
CA ASN A 83 5.56 6.91 -6.85
C ASN A 83 5.84 8.16 -7.71
N GLU A 84 6.02 9.33 -7.09
CA GLU A 84 6.41 10.55 -7.78
C GLU A 84 7.82 10.43 -8.37
N GLU A 85 8.79 9.94 -7.60
CA GLU A 85 10.17 9.73 -8.06
C GLU A 85 10.25 8.72 -9.21
N VAL A 86 9.53 7.59 -9.11
CA VAL A 86 9.41 6.61 -10.21
C VAL A 86 8.77 7.25 -11.44
N THR A 87 7.79 8.13 -11.27
CA THR A 87 7.13 8.82 -12.39
C THR A 87 8.06 9.86 -13.02
N ILE A 88 8.83 10.62 -12.23
CA ILE A 88 9.81 11.58 -12.73
C ILE A 88 10.94 10.86 -13.48
N ALA A 89 11.44 9.76 -12.92
CA ALA A 89 12.45 8.93 -13.57
C ALA A 89 11.95 8.36 -14.91
N GLN A 90 10.67 7.97 -14.97
CA GLN A 90 10.02 7.50 -16.20
C GLN A 90 9.90 8.60 -17.27
N VAL A 91 9.60 9.86 -16.89
CA VAL A 91 9.48 10.98 -17.85
C VAL A 91 10.84 11.42 -18.41
N ARG A 92 11.93 11.14 -17.69
CA ARG A 92 13.29 11.50 -18.11
C ARG A 92 13.94 10.49 -19.07
N HIS A 93 13.28 9.36 -19.33
CA HIS A 93 13.79 8.24 -20.13
C HIS A 93 13.12 8.18 -21.51
#